data_AF-A0A9D6RSJ1-F1
#
_entry.id   AF-A0A9D6RSJ1-F1
#
_cell.length_a   1.000
_cell.length_b   1.000
_cell.length_c   1.000
_cell.angle_alpha   90.00
_cell.angle_beta   90.00
_cell.angle_gamma   90.00
#
_symmetry.space_group_name_H-M   'P 1'
#
loop_
_entity.id
_entity.type
_entity.pdbx_description
1 polymer ?
#
loop_
_entity_poly.entity_id
_entity_poly.type
_entity_poly.pdbx_seq_one_letter_code
_entity_poly.pdbx_strand_id
1 'polypeptide(L)'
;MEKGFSFVELLVVITIIAVMMGIGAVSYQTTGRNSRDTRRKSDIEVIKSALEIYRAEVGQYPTLNTDINNKITSTSITDGVNTYLDPIPADPDEDTDYFYTYDRTSASSYTLCASALENGGNYCVANP
;
A
#
# COMPACT_ATOMS: atom_id res chain seq x y z
N MET A 1 47.86 22.49 -29.49
CA MET A 1 48.07 21.26 -28.70
C MET A 1 46.88 21.10 -27.79
N GLU A 2 45.94 20.25 -28.17
CA GLU A 2 44.85 19.84 -27.29
C GLU A 2 45.45 18.98 -26.18
N LYS A 3 45.25 19.41 -24.92
CA LYS A 3 45.61 18.61 -23.75
C LYS A 3 44.58 17.50 -23.65
N GLY A 4 44.97 16.28 -24.02
CA GLY A 4 44.16 15.09 -23.78
C GLY A 4 44.11 14.75 -22.29
N PHE A 5 43.00 14.17 -21.84
CA PHE A 5 42.85 13.65 -20.49
C PHE A 5 43.87 12.52 -20.21
N SER A 6 44.40 12.49 -18.99
CA SER A 6 45.23 11.40 -18.48
C SER A 6 44.40 10.16 -18.16
N PHE A 7 44.97 8.97 -18.34
CA PHE A 7 44.35 7.71 -17.91
C PHE A 7 44.01 7.71 -16.40
N VAL A 8 44.84 8.38 -15.59
CA VAL A 8 44.59 8.49 -14.15
C VAL A 8 43.37 9.36 -13.86
N GLU A 9 43.17 10.43 -14.64
CA GLU A 9 42.00 11.31 -14.48
C GLU A 9 40.71 10.57 -14.84
N LEU A 10 40.71 9.79 -15.92
CA LEU A 10 39.55 8.97 -16.28
C LEU A 10 39.26 7.90 -15.22
N LEU A 11 40.30 7.29 -14.65
CA LEU A 11 40.16 6.26 -13.61
C LEU A 11 39.50 6.82 -12.34
N VAL A 12 39.90 8.01 -11.90
CA VAL A 12 39.30 8.65 -10.72
C VAL A 12 37.83 9.01 -10.96
N VAL A 13 37.46 9.43 -12.17
CA VAL A 13 36.06 9.78 -12.47
C VAL A 13 35.16 8.55 -12.42
N ILE A 14 35.55 7.44 -13.05
CA ILE A 14 34.73 6.22 -13.05
C ILE A 14 34.62 5.60 -11.65
N THR A 15 35.64 5.73 -10.79
CA THR A 15 35.57 5.22 -9.42
C THR A 15 34.60 6.04 -8.58
N ILE A 16 34.60 7.37 -8.71
CA ILE A 16 33.63 8.25 -8.04
C ILE A 16 32.21 7.93 -8.51
N ILE A 17 31.99 7.78 -9.82
CA ILE A 17 30.67 7.41 -10.38
C ILE A 17 30.19 6.07 -9.81
N ALA A 18 31.06 5.05 -9.76
CA ALA A 18 30.70 3.74 -9.23
C ALA A 18 30.27 3.80 -7.75
N VAL A 19 30.96 4.58 -6.93
CA VAL A 19 30.60 4.78 -5.51
C VAL A 19 29.28 5.53 -5.38
N MET A 20 29.09 6.61 -6.15
CA MET A 20 27.83 7.38 -6.13
C MET A 20 26.64 6.55 -6.57
N MET A 21 26.79 5.72 -7.60
CA MET A 21 25.75 4.80 -8.07
C MET A 21 25.34 3.79 -6.99
N GLY A 22 26.32 3.22 -6.26
CA GLY A 22 26.04 2.27 -5.18
C GLY A 22 25.19 2.86 -4.05
N ILE A 23 25.53 4.07 -3.60
CA ILE A 23 24.77 4.76 -2.52
C ILE A 23 23.39 5.18 -3.02
N GLY A 24 23.31 5.73 -4.24
CA GLY A 24 22.06 6.19 -4.84
C GLY A 24 21.02 5.07 -5.00
N ALA A 25 21.45 3.87 -5.40
CA ALA A 25 20.57 2.73 -5.61
C ALA A 25 19.84 2.31 -4.32
N VAL A 26 20.54 2.25 -3.18
CA VAL A 26 19.94 1.87 -1.89
C VAL A 26 18.92 2.91 -1.44
N SER A 27 19.25 4.20 -1.55
CA SER A 27 18.35 5.30 -1.16
C SER A 27 17.06 5.33 -1.99
N TYR A 28 17.17 5.08 -3.30
CA TYR A 28 16.02 5.02 -4.20
C TYR A 28 15.05 3.90 -3.82
N GLN A 29 15.57 2.71 -3.51
CA GLN A 29 14.75 1.58 -3.09
C GLN A 29 13.93 1.90 -1.84
N THR A 30 14.56 2.40 -0.76
CA THR A 30 13.87 2.75 0.48
C THR A 30 12.77 3.81 0.28
N THR A 31 13.03 4.81 -0.57
CA THR A 31 12.04 5.86 -0.88
C THR A 31 10.81 5.28 -1.59
N GLY A 32 11.01 4.36 -2.53
CA GLY A 32 9.93 3.65 -3.21
C GLY A 32 9.03 2.89 -2.22
N ARG A 33 9.64 2.13 -1.30
CA ARG A 33 8.91 1.37 -0.25
C ARG A 33 8.05 2.30 0.62
N ASN A 34 8.64 3.42 1.08
CA ASN A 34 7.94 4.40 1.91
C ASN A 34 6.74 5.03 1.18
N SER A 35 6.89 5.34 -0.11
CA SER A 35 5.82 5.92 -0.92
C SER A 35 4.65 4.95 -1.08
N ARG A 36 4.94 3.66 -1.35
CA ARG A 36 3.92 2.61 -1.47
C ARG A 36 3.21 2.37 -0.16
N ASP A 37 3.94 2.24 0.95
CA ASP A 37 3.34 2.08 2.29
C ASP A 37 2.46 3.29 2.68
N THR A 38 2.86 4.51 2.28
CA THR A 38 2.03 5.70 2.50
C THR A 38 0.75 5.64 1.68
N ARG A 39 0.82 5.22 0.42
CA ARG A 39 -0.35 5.05 -0.44
C ARG A 39 -1.31 4.00 0.13
N ARG A 40 -0.79 2.84 0.51
CA ARG A 40 -1.50 1.75 1.18
C ARG A 40 -2.25 2.19 2.44
N LYS A 41 -1.61 3.01 3.29
CA LYS A 41 -2.27 3.61 4.46
C LYS A 41 -3.36 4.61 4.08
N SER A 42 -3.16 5.40 3.02
CA SER A 42 -4.20 6.29 2.50
C SER A 42 -5.40 5.52 1.99
N ASP A 43 -5.19 4.39 1.34
CA ASP A 43 -6.25 3.55 0.81
C ASP A 43 -7.11 2.96 1.94
N ILE A 44 -6.51 2.60 3.08
CA ILE A 44 -7.23 2.20 4.31
C ILE A 44 -8.21 3.29 4.79
N GLU A 45 -7.81 4.57 4.75
CA GLU A 45 -8.69 5.67 5.15
C GLU A 45 -9.85 5.88 4.16
N VAL A 46 -9.63 5.63 2.87
CA VAL A 46 -10.69 5.66 1.85
C VAL A 46 -11.69 4.53 2.10
N ILE A 47 -11.20 3.31 2.34
CA ILE A 47 -12.04 2.14 2.66
C ILE A 47 -12.86 2.40 3.93
N LYS A 48 -12.21 2.90 4.99
CA LYS A 48 -12.88 3.30 6.22
C LYS A 48 -14.00 4.31 5.96
N SER A 49 -13.74 5.35 5.17
CA SER A 49 -14.75 6.35 4.83
C SER A 49 -15.95 5.73 4.11
N ALA A 50 -15.73 4.81 3.17
CA ALA A 50 -16.80 4.07 2.51
C ALA A 50 -17.62 3.20 3.47
N LEU A 51 -16.96 2.54 4.44
CA LEU A 51 -17.63 1.76 5.49
C LEU A 51 -18.50 2.63 6.41
N GLU A 52 -18.02 3.83 6.76
CA GLU A 52 -18.80 4.80 7.56
C GLU A 52 -20.03 5.32 6.79
N ILE A 53 -19.88 5.64 5.50
CA ILE A 53 -21.00 6.06 4.64
C ILE A 53 -22.05 4.94 4.58
N TYR A 54 -21.61 3.70 4.34
CA TYR A 54 -22.50 2.54 4.30
C TYR A 54 -23.27 2.37 5.62
N ARG A 55 -22.58 2.45 6.76
CA ARG A 55 -23.23 2.37 8.07
C ARG A 55 -24.23 3.50 8.28
N ALA A 56 -23.94 4.71 7.81
CA ALA A 56 -24.86 5.84 7.94
C ALA A 56 -26.18 5.60 7.18
N GLU A 57 -26.14 4.87 6.06
CA GLU A 57 -27.33 4.59 5.25
C GLU A 57 -28.07 3.32 5.69
N VAL A 58 -27.35 2.24 5.98
CA VAL A 58 -27.94 0.92 6.29
C VAL A 58 -28.10 0.69 7.81
N GLY A 59 -27.44 1.49 8.64
CA GLY A 59 -27.48 1.41 10.10
C GLY A 59 -26.51 0.41 10.72
N GLN A 60 -25.77 -0.35 9.90
CA GLN A 60 -24.79 -1.35 10.33
C GLN A 60 -23.65 -1.47 9.32
N TYR A 61 -22.50 -1.99 9.76
CA TYR A 61 -21.41 -2.32 8.84
C TYR A 61 -21.71 -3.57 8.01
N PRO A 62 -21.21 -3.63 6.77
CA PRO A 62 -21.55 -4.70 5.85
C PRO A 62 -21.05 -6.06 6.34
N THR A 63 -21.80 -7.12 6.01
CA THR A 63 -21.30 -8.48 6.13
C THR A 63 -20.27 -8.77 5.04
N LEU A 64 -19.38 -9.71 5.34
CA LEU A 64 -18.45 -10.27 4.38
C LEU A 64 -18.94 -11.63 3.93
N ASN A 65 -18.62 -11.95 2.69
CA ASN A 65 -18.56 -13.34 2.29
C ASN A 65 -17.36 -14.00 3.00
N THR A 66 -17.64 -15.01 3.83
CA THR A 66 -16.60 -15.76 4.56
C THR A 66 -15.68 -16.58 3.65
N ASP A 67 -16.08 -16.82 2.40
CA ASP A 67 -15.40 -17.74 1.47
C ASP A 67 -14.08 -17.18 0.90
N ILE A 68 -13.75 -15.93 1.19
CA ILE A 68 -12.59 -15.21 0.64
C ILE A 68 -11.61 -14.71 1.71
N ASN A 69 -11.60 -15.36 2.88
CA ASN A 69 -10.67 -15.05 3.98
C ASN A 69 -10.65 -13.56 4.36
N ASN A 70 -11.83 -12.91 4.39
CA ASN A 70 -11.97 -11.52 4.80
C ASN A 70 -11.22 -10.50 3.92
N LYS A 71 -10.73 -10.89 2.75
CA LYS A 71 -10.06 -9.97 1.80
C LYS A 71 -11.06 -9.00 1.19
N ILE A 72 -10.68 -7.74 1.01
CA ILE A 72 -11.48 -6.78 0.24
C ILE A 72 -11.19 -7.00 -1.26
N THR A 73 -12.22 -7.42 -1.98
CA THR A 73 -12.25 -7.61 -3.42
C THR A 73 -13.58 -7.09 -3.96
N SER A 74 -13.71 -6.96 -5.27
CA SER A 74 -14.98 -6.54 -5.90
C SER A 74 -16.16 -7.49 -5.61
N THR A 75 -15.92 -8.68 -5.07
CA THR A 75 -16.94 -9.65 -4.70
C THR A 75 -17.07 -9.85 -3.19
N SER A 76 -16.23 -9.19 -2.39
CA SER A 76 -16.10 -9.51 -0.96
C SER A 76 -17.20 -8.97 -0.09
N ILE A 77 -17.69 -7.79 -0.42
CA ILE A 77 -18.70 -7.11 0.38
C ILE A 77 -20.04 -7.32 -0.30
N THR A 78 -20.82 -8.24 0.26
CA THR A 78 -22.09 -8.71 -0.30
C THR A 78 -23.19 -7.66 -0.31
N ASP A 79 -23.02 -6.59 0.48
CA ASP A 79 -24.12 -5.68 0.78
C ASP A 79 -24.04 -4.33 0.04
N GLY A 80 -23.22 -4.22 -1.01
CA GLY A 80 -23.22 -3.03 -1.88
C GLY A 80 -22.24 -1.92 -1.48
N VAL A 81 -21.30 -2.17 -0.57
CA VAL A 81 -20.21 -1.21 -0.26
C VAL A 81 -19.36 -0.85 -1.47
N ASN A 82 -19.28 -1.74 -2.47
CA ASN A 82 -18.65 -1.44 -3.76
C ASN A 82 -19.20 -0.14 -4.38
N THR A 83 -20.46 0.25 -4.09
CA THR A 83 -21.04 1.51 -4.56
C THR A 83 -20.31 2.75 -4.01
N TYR A 84 -19.75 2.65 -2.80
CA TYR A 84 -19.05 3.75 -2.12
C TYR A 84 -17.51 3.60 -2.18
N LEU A 85 -17.03 2.51 -2.76
CA LEU A 85 -15.62 2.13 -2.86
C LEU A 85 -15.28 1.69 -4.29
N ASP A 86 -15.65 2.52 -5.28
CA ASP A 86 -15.34 2.32 -6.70
C ASP A 86 -14.40 3.45 -7.21
N PRO A 87 -13.19 3.14 -7.70
CA PRO A 87 -12.59 1.81 -7.75
C PRO A 87 -12.08 1.35 -6.37
N ILE A 88 -12.12 0.04 -6.15
CA ILE A 88 -11.44 -0.57 -5.00
C ILE A 88 -9.94 -0.29 -5.15
N PRO A 89 -9.27 0.27 -4.12
CA PRO A 89 -7.85 0.52 -4.21
C PRO A 89 -7.07 -0.75 -4.53
N ALA A 90 -6.31 -0.70 -5.62
CA ALA A 90 -5.35 -1.73 -5.99
C ALA A 90 -3.99 -1.43 -5.34
N ASP A 91 -3.21 -2.46 -5.03
CA ASP A 91 -1.85 -2.25 -4.53
C ASP A 91 -1.00 -1.55 -5.62
N PRO A 92 -0.18 -0.55 -5.26
CA PRO A 92 0.71 0.11 -6.22
C PRO A 92 1.85 -0.78 -6.74
N ASP A 93 2.11 -1.92 -6.11
CA ASP A 93 2.93 -3.00 -6.66
C ASP A 93 1.95 -4.11 -7.09
N GLU A 94 2.21 -4.81 -8.19
CA GLU A 94 1.39 -5.99 -8.59
C GLU A 94 1.72 -7.20 -7.69
N ASP A 95 2.01 -6.95 -6.42
CA ASP A 95 2.42 -7.93 -5.42
C ASP A 95 1.19 -8.70 -4.93
N THR A 96 1.17 -9.99 -5.24
CA THR A 96 0.06 -10.88 -4.90
C THR A 96 -0.05 -11.16 -3.40
N ASP A 97 0.98 -10.83 -2.62
CA ASP A 97 1.01 -11.05 -1.18
C ASP A 97 0.39 -9.88 -0.40
N TYR A 98 0.22 -8.71 -1.02
CA TYR A 98 -0.43 -7.56 -0.41
C TYR A 98 -1.95 -7.61 -0.58
N PHE A 99 -2.68 -7.47 0.52
CA PHE A 99 -4.13 -7.38 0.48
C PHE A 99 -4.69 -6.61 1.67
N TYR A 100 -5.83 -5.97 1.42
CA TYR A 100 -6.66 -5.38 2.46
C TYR A 100 -7.59 -6.44 3.04
N THR A 101 -7.68 -6.53 4.37
CA THR A 101 -8.68 -7.36 5.06
C THR A 101 -9.64 -6.50 5.85
N TYR A 102 -10.91 -6.87 5.83
CA TYR A 102 -11.95 -6.30 6.67
C TYR A 102 -12.48 -7.42 7.54
N ASP A 103 -12.69 -7.19 8.83
CA ASP A 103 -13.24 -8.17 9.75
C ASP A 103 -14.31 -7.49 10.60
N ARG A 104 -15.56 -7.91 10.39
CA ARG A 104 -16.69 -7.37 11.14
C ARG A 104 -16.81 -8.07 12.48
N THR A 105 -16.42 -7.38 13.55
CA THR A 105 -16.50 -7.91 14.93
C THR A 105 -17.93 -7.80 15.50
N SER A 106 -18.72 -6.82 15.07
CA SER A 106 -20.14 -6.70 15.38
C SER A 106 -20.89 -5.89 14.32
N ALA A 107 -22.21 -5.75 14.44
CA ALA A 107 -22.99 -4.89 13.53
C ALA A 107 -22.52 -3.42 13.53
N SER A 108 -21.85 -2.97 14.61
CA SER A 108 -21.38 -1.60 14.79
C SER A 108 -19.87 -1.48 15.00
N SER A 109 -19.11 -2.55 14.78
CA SER A 109 -17.65 -2.53 14.92
C SER A 109 -16.94 -3.41 13.91
N TYR A 110 -15.74 -2.99 13.52
CA TYR A 110 -14.90 -3.71 12.57
C TYR A 110 -13.41 -3.44 12.79
N THR A 111 -12.59 -4.32 12.23
CA THR A 111 -11.14 -4.17 12.07
C THR A 111 -10.80 -4.20 10.59
N LEU A 112 -9.98 -3.26 10.13
CA LEU A 112 -9.52 -3.15 8.74
C LEU A 112 -8.00 -3.15 8.74
N CYS A 113 -7.38 -4.06 7.99
CA CYS A 113 -5.93 -4.19 7.94
C CYS A 113 -5.38 -4.13 6.52
N ALA A 114 -4.25 -3.47 6.39
CA ALA A 114 -3.31 -3.59 5.30
C ALA A 114 -2.26 -4.63 5.71
N SER A 115 -2.19 -5.76 5.02
CA SER A 115 -1.21 -6.82 5.33
C SER A 115 0.11 -6.60 4.61
N ALA A 116 1.23 -7.06 5.18
CA ALA A 116 2.54 -7.11 4.50
C ALA A 116 3.07 -5.75 3.97
N LEU A 117 3.12 -4.72 4.82
CA LEU A 117 3.83 -3.48 4.49
C LEU A 117 5.33 -3.74 4.30
N GLU A 118 5.94 -3.03 3.35
CA GLU A 118 7.33 -3.27 2.94
C GLU A 118 8.36 -2.81 3.97
N ASN A 119 7.98 -1.82 4.80
CA ASN A 119 8.77 -1.40 5.95
C ASN A 119 8.30 -2.02 7.28
N GLY A 120 7.41 -3.01 7.22
CA GLY A 120 7.14 -3.91 8.35
C GLY A 120 5.67 -4.07 8.72
N GLY A 121 5.28 -5.34 8.87
CA GLY A 121 4.08 -5.77 9.57
C GLY A 121 2.76 -5.42 8.87
N ASN A 122 1.68 -5.58 9.62
CA ASN A 122 0.34 -5.22 9.19
C ASN A 122 -0.03 -3.85 9.79
N TYR A 123 -0.70 -3.01 9.01
CA TYR A 123 -1.29 -1.76 9.50
C TYR A 123 -2.79 -1.95 9.66
N CYS A 124 -3.26 -2.00 10.90
CA CYS A 124 -4.66 -2.22 11.22
C CYS A 124 -5.28 -0.99 11.89
N VAL A 125 -6.52 -0.68 11.49
CA VAL A 125 -7.38 0.31 12.12
C VAL A 125 -8.67 -0.37 12.55
N ALA A 126 -9.20 0.00 13.71
CA ALA A 126 -10.51 -0.44 14.17
C ALA A 126 -11.40 0.78 14.39
N ASN A 127 -12.72 0.60 14.26
CA ASN A 127 -13.66 1.62 14.70
C ASN A 127 -13.81 1.58 16.25
N PRO A 128 -14.19 2.72 16.86
CA PRO A 128 -14.49 2.79 18.29
C PRO A 128 -15.86 2.18 18.67
#